data_AF-A0A3D2AZH6-F1
#
_entry.id   AF-A0A3D2AZH6-F1
#
_cell.length_a   1.000
_cell.length_b   1.000
_cell.length_c   1.000
_cell.angle_alpha   90.00
_cell.angle_beta   90.00
_cell.angle_gamma   90.00
#
_symmetry.space_group_name_H-M   'P 1'
#
loop_
_entity.id
_entity.type
_entity.pdbx_description
1 polymer ?
#
loop_
_entity_poly.entity_id
_entity_poly.type
_entity_poly.pdbx_seq_one_letter_code
_entity_poly.pdbx_strand_id
1 'polypeptide(L)'
;ERFFVAETVREKLLQHTHAEIPFSSAVVVDQFQEMDEQGVIHLYCSIIVEQASQKPIVVGRGGSMVKKIGTEARKELESFFHAKVYLALHVKVRSDWRENDRVLNDLGMLGSGE
;
A
#
# COMPACT_ATOMS: atom_id res chain seq x y z
N GLU A 1 -2.45 -8.59 10.89
CA GLU A 1 -3.12 -8.31 9.58
C GLU A 1 -2.46 -7.23 8.73
N ARG A 2 -1.92 -6.14 9.29
CA ARG A 2 -1.35 -5.02 8.52
C ARG A 2 -0.25 -5.42 7.52
N PHE A 3 0.64 -6.34 7.91
CA PHE A 3 1.66 -6.87 7.01
C PHE A 3 1.04 -7.52 5.76
N PHE A 4 0.03 -8.37 5.94
CA PHE A 4 -0.67 -9.02 4.82
C PHE A 4 -1.33 -7.98 3.90
N VAL A 5 -2.00 -6.97 4.46
CA VAL A 5 -2.58 -5.87 3.68
C VAL A 5 -1.52 -5.15 2.84
N ALA A 6 -0.40 -4.78 3.46
CA ALA A 6 0.70 -4.12 2.78
C ALA A 6 1.29 -5.00 1.66
N GLU A 7 1.51 -6.28 1.92
CA GLU A 7 2.06 -7.23 0.95
C GLU A 7 1.10 -7.50 -0.22
N THR A 8 -0.21 -7.63 0.03
CA THR A 8 -1.20 -7.76 -1.04
C THR A 8 -1.18 -6.54 -1.97
N VAL A 9 -1.15 -5.33 -1.42
CA VAL A 9 -1.06 -4.11 -2.24
C VAL A 9 0.30 -4.04 -2.96
N ARG A 10 1.40 -4.44 -2.30
CA ARG A 10 2.74 -4.48 -2.89
C ARG A 10 2.81 -5.48 -4.05
N GLU A 11 2.19 -6.64 -3.93
CA GLU A 11 2.12 -7.64 -5.00
C GLU A 11 1.42 -7.06 -6.24
N LYS A 12 0.27 -6.38 -6.06
CA LYS A 12 -0.42 -5.76 -7.20
C LYS A 12 0.38 -4.59 -7.78
N LEU A 13 1.08 -3.82 -6.95
CA LEU A 13 2.01 -2.79 -7.42
C LEU A 13 3.11 -3.39 -8.29
N LEU A 14 3.76 -4.47 -7.84
CA LEU A 14 4.79 -5.21 -8.56
C LEU A 14 4.29 -5.77 -9.91
N GLN A 15 3.04 -6.24 -9.96
CA GLN A 15 2.44 -6.80 -11.18
C GLN A 15 2.19 -5.75 -12.27
N HIS A 16 1.91 -4.50 -11.89
CA HIS A 16 1.54 -3.45 -12.85
C HIS A 16 2.62 -2.39 -13.11
N THR A 17 3.65 -2.35 -12.27
CA THR A 17 4.78 -1.44 -12.45
C THR A 17 6.01 -2.19 -12.97
N HIS A 18 6.80 -1.51 -13.78
CA HIS A 18 8.01 -2.05 -14.39
C HIS A 18 9.19 -1.12 -14.09
N ALA A 19 10.41 -1.52 -14.49
CA ALA A 19 11.66 -0.79 -14.23
C ALA A 19 12.01 -0.71 -12.73
N GLU A 20 12.61 0.38 -12.27
CA GLU A 20 13.16 0.51 -10.91
C GLU A 20 12.09 0.76 -9.83
N ILE A 21 10.85 1.13 -10.22
CA ILE A 21 9.71 1.40 -9.33
C ILE A 21 9.50 0.32 -8.25
N PRO A 22 9.37 -0.98 -8.59
CA PRO A 22 9.18 -2.04 -7.59
C PRO A 22 10.29 -2.12 -6.55
N PHE A 23 11.53 -1.82 -6.94
CA PHE A 23 12.66 -1.83 -6.02
C PHE A 23 12.81 -0.52 -5.25
N SER A 24 12.20 0.58 -5.64
CA SER A 24 12.28 1.85 -4.90
C SER A 24 10.95 2.23 -4.24
N SER A 25 10.07 1.26 -4.00
CA SER A 25 8.75 1.49 -3.40
C SER A 25 8.48 0.64 -2.16
N ALA A 26 7.64 1.19 -1.27
CA ALA A 26 7.13 0.53 -0.08
C ALA A 26 5.62 0.73 0.02
N VAL A 27 4.95 -0.17 0.74
CA VAL A 27 3.55 0.00 1.10
C VAL A 27 3.42 -0.03 2.62
N VAL A 28 2.61 0.89 3.12
CA VAL A 28 2.35 1.10 4.56
C VAL A 28 0.87 1.09 4.78
N VAL A 29 0.44 0.48 5.88
CA VAL A 29 -0.93 0.64 6.36
C VAL A 29 -0.93 1.80 7.37
N ASP A 30 -1.32 2.99 6.92
CA ASP A 30 -1.43 4.18 7.77
C ASP A 30 -2.51 3.99 8.84
N GLN A 31 -3.63 3.35 8.47
CA GLN A 31 -4.73 3.09 9.40
C GLN A 31 -5.46 1.80 9.03
N PHE A 32 -5.72 0.98 10.05
CA PHE A 32 -6.56 -0.20 9.97
C PHE A 32 -7.71 0.01 10.95
N GLN A 33 -8.92 0.21 10.43
CA GLN A 33 -10.12 0.26 11.25
C GLN A 33 -10.86 -1.06 11.09
N GLU A 34 -11.20 -1.65 12.23
CA GLU A 34 -11.97 -2.89 12.28
C GLU A 34 -13.36 -2.70 11.65
N MET A 35 -14.10 -3.81 11.56
CA MET A 35 -15.41 -3.82 10.92
C MET A 35 -16.37 -2.82 11.57
N ASP A 36 -16.86 -1.88 10.75
CA ASP A 36 -17.89 -0.91 11.16
C ASP A 36 -19.28 -1.55 11.28
N GLU A 37 -20.27 -0.81 11.80
CA GLU A 37 -21.67 -1.22 11.94
C GLU A 37 -22.29 -1.75 10.62
N GLN A 38 -21.76 -1.34 9.47
CA GLN A 38 -22.19 -1.81 8.14
C GLN A 38 -21.48 -3.07 7.64
N GLY A 39 -20.59 -3.66 8.44
CA GLY A 39 -19.83 -4.85 8.04
C GLY A 39 -18.65 -4.55 7.11
N VAL A 40 -18.09 -3.34 7.17
CA VAL A 40 -17.00 -2.88 6.27
C VAL A 40 -15.73 -2.63 7.07
N ILE A 41 -14.61 -3.19 6.62
CA ILE A 41 -13.27 -2.91 7.15
C ILE A 41 -12.69 -1.73 6.37
N HIS A 42 -12.13 -0.72 7.07
CA HIS A 42 -11.54 0.45 6.42
C HIS A 42 -10.01 0.42 6.52
N LEU A 43 -9.37 0.35 5.36
CA LEU A 43 -7.92 0.28 5.20
C LEU A 43 -7.42 1.53 4.47
N TYR A 44 -6.48 2.22 5.09
CA TYR A 44 -5.80 3.38 4.50
C TYR A 44 -4.34 3.02 4.33
N CYS A 45 -3.86 3.05 3.09
CA CYS A 45 -2.50 2.66 2.77
C CYS A 45 -1.78 3.72 1.93
N SER A 46 -0.48 3.82 2.15
CA SER A 46 0.43 4.69 1.42
C SER A 46 1.40 3.86 0.60
N ILE A 47 1.41 4.11 -0.71
CA ILE A 47 2.48 3.66 -1.61
C ILE A 47 3.55 4.75 -1.60
N ILE A 48 4.70 4.43 -1.05
CA ILE A 48 5.85 5.33 -1.00
C ILE A 48 6.73 5.05 -2.21
N VAL A 49 7.14 6.10 -2.90
CA VAL A 49 8.15 6.06 -3.96
C VAL A 49 9.30 7.00 -3.62
N GLU A 50 10.48 6.69 -4.11
CA GLU A 50 11.71 7.42 -3.78
C GLU A 50 11.85 8.74 -4.56
N GLN A 51 11.41 8.76 -5.82
CA GLN A 51 11.56 9.90 -6.72
C GLN A 51 10.22 10.45 -7.21
N ALA A 52 10.16 11.76 -7.43
CA ALA A 52 8.93 12.43 -7.90
C ALA A 52 8.50 11.98 -9.31
N SER A 53 9.45 11.56 -10.16
CA SER A 53 9.22 10.99 -11.49
C SER A 53 8.46 9.65 -11.46
N GLN A 54 8.54 8.92 -10.35
CA GLN A 54 7.92 7.61 -10.15
C GLN A 54 6.44 7.73 -9.79
N LYS A 55 6.06 8.77 -9.04
CA LYS A 55 4.67 9.03 -8.64
C LYS A 55 3.67 9.02 -9.81
N PRO A 56 3.88 9.74 -10.93
CA PRO A 56 2.93 9.71 -12.04
C PRO A 56 2.82 8.33 -12.71
N ILE A 57 3.85 7.48 -12.63
CA ILE A 57 3.83 6.11 -13.15
C ILE A 57 2.90 5.23 -12.29
N VAL A 58 3.06 5.30 -10.97
CA VAL A 58 2.22 4.55 -10.01
C VAL A 58 0.77 5.06 -10.01
N VAL A 59 0.56 6.37 -10.12
CA VAL A 59 -0.80 6.94 -10.22
C VAL A 59 -1.45 6.59 -11.57
N GLY A 60 -0.68 6.67 -12.66
CA GLY A 60 -1.17 6.52 -14.03
C GLY A 60 -2.03 7.69 -14.49
N ARG A 61 -2.33 7.75 -15.79
CA ARG A 61 -3.16 8.81 -16.38
C ARG A 61 -4.53 8.84 -15.69
N GLY A 62 -4.89 9.99 -15.10
CA GLY A 62 -6.15 10.16 -14.39
C GLY A 62 -6.36 9.21 -13.19
N GLY A 63 -5.28 8.68 -12.61
CA GLY A 63 -5.39 7.71 -11.49
C GLY A 63 -5.70 6.28 -11.93
N SER A 64 -5.63 5.97 -13.23
CA SER A 64 -6.02 4.65 -13.75
C SER A 64 -5.18 3.50 -13.18
N MET A 65 -3.89 3.72 -12.90
CA MET A 65 -3.00 2.65 -12.45
C MET A 65 -3.22 2.35 -10.96
N VAL A 66 -3.23 3.38 -10.11
CA VAL A 66 -3.53 3.20 -8.67
C VAL A 66 -4.94 2.64 -8.44
N LYS A 67 -5.91 3.01 -9.29
CA LYS A 67 -7.26 2.43 -9.23
C LYS A 67 -7.25 0.94 -9.57
N LYS A 68 -6.46 0.52 -10.56
CA LYS A 68 -6.32 -0.90 -10.94
C LYS A 68 -5.70 -1.70 -9.80
N ILE A 69 -4.57 -1.24 -9.28
CA ILE A 69 -3.87 -1.81 -8.11
C ILE A 69 -4.83 -1.95 -6.92
N GLY A 70 -5.52 -0.86 -6.55
CA GLY A 70 -6.45 -0.87 -5.43
C GLY A 70 -7.66 -1.77 -5.65
N THR A 71 -8.17 -1.88 -6.88
CA THR A 71 -9.31 -2.76 -7.18
C THR A 71 -8.94 -4.23 -7.03
N GLU A 72 -7.76 -4.63 -7.51
CA GLU A 72 -7.31 -6.03 -7.41
C GLU A 72 -6.91 -6.39 -5.98
N ALA A 73 -6.19 -5.50 -5.29
CA ALA A 73 -5.84 -5.68 -3.89
C ALA A 73 -7.10 -5.80 -3.01
N ARG A 74 -8.08 -4.89 -3.19
CA ARG A 74 -9.33 -4.91 -2.43
C ARG A 74 -10.09 -6.23 -2.58
N LYS A 75 -10.20 -6.79 -3.79
CA LYS A 75 -10.88 -8.07 -4.01
C LYS A 75 -10.23 -9.24 -3.26
N GLU A 76 -8.90 -9.27 -3.24
CA GLU A 76 -8.15 -10.29 -2.51
C GLU A 76 -8.31 -10.13 -0.99
N LEU A 77 -8.27 -8.90 -0.49
CA LEU A 77 -8.51 -8.59 0.91
C LEU A 77 -9.94 -8.92 1.34
N GLU A 78 -10.95 -8.64 0.51
CA GLU A 78 -12.34 -9.03 0.79
C GLU A 78 -12.47 -10.55 0.93
N SER A 79 -11.76 -11.31 0.09
CA SER A 79 -11.73 -12.77 0.19
C SER A 79 -11.00 -13.25 1.45
N PHE A 80 -9.91 -12.60 1.84
CA PHE A 80 -9.14 -12.95 3.02
C PHE A 80 -9.88 -12.66 4.33
N PHE A 81 -10.53 -11.48 4.42
CA PHE A 81 -11.26 -11.06 5.62
C PHE A 81 -12.70 -11.59 5.68
N HIS A 82 -13.20 -12.18 4.60
CA HIS A 82 -14.61 -12.58 4.47
C HIS A 82 -15.58 -11.43 4.75
N ALA A 83 -15.19 -10.20 4.37
CA ALA A 83 -15.89 -8.96 4.68
C ALA A 83 -15.75 -7.97 3.52
N LYS A 84 -16.61 -6.95 3.48
CA LYS A 84 -16.41 -5.82 2.57
C LYS A 84 -15.22 -5.01 3.04
N VAL A 85 -14.40 -4.56 2.08
CA VAL A 85 -13.22 -3.74 2.35
C VAL A 85 -13.33 -2.43 1.61
N TYR A 86 -13.20 -1.33 2.36
CA TYR A 86 -12.86 -0.04 1.83
C TYR A 86 -11.34 0.12 1.84
N LEU A 87 -10.73 0.30 0.67
CA LEU A 87 -9.28 0.47 0.53
C LEU A 87 -8.97 1.84 -0.09
N ALA A 88 -8.39 2.73 0.70
CA ALA A 88 -7.87 4.02 0.24
C ALA A 88 -6.36 3.91 0.00
N LEU A 89 -5.91 4.25 -1.23
CA LEU A 89 -4.50 4.25 -1.61
C LEU A 89 -4.01 5.66 -1.92
N HIS A 90 -2.91 6.07 -1.26
CA HIS A 90 -2.25 7.35 -1.50
C HIS A 90 -0.81 7.15 -1.97
N VAL A 91 -0.38 7.90 -3.00
CA VAL A 91 1.00 7.85 -3.49
C VAL A 91 1.80 9.03 -2.93
N LYS A 92 2.78 8.73 -2.07
CA LYS A 92 3.67 9.69 -1.40
C LYS A 92 5.09 9.57 -1.96
N VAL A 93 5.78 10.69 -2.11
CA VAL A 93 7.20 10.70 -2.48
C VAL A 93 8.01 10.93 -1.19
N ARG A 94 8.94 10.02 -0.90
CA ARG A 94 9.89 10.13 0.21
C ARG A 94 11.24 9.62 -0.28
N SER A 95 12.18 10.53 -0.46
CA SER A 95 13.57 10.16 -0.78
C SER A 95 14.20 9.47 0.43
N ASP A 96 15.11 8.52 0.19
CA ASP A 96 15.94 7.90 1.23
C ASP A 96 15.14 7.07 2.26
N TRP A 97 13.93 6.63 1.90
CA TRP A 97 13.05 5.92 2.84
C TRP A 97 13.64 4.58 3.32
N ARG A 98 14.54 4.00 2.53
CA ARG A 98 15.26 2.75 2.86
C ARG A 98 16.40 2.93 3.84
N GLU A 99 17.10 4.06 3.82
CA GLU A 99 18.27 4.32 4.67
C GLU A 99 17.88 4.94 6.01
N ASN A 100 16.63 5.40 6.13
CA ASN A 100 16.12 5.98 7.36
C ASN A 100 15.52 4.88 8.27
N ASP A 101 16.34 4.35 9.18
CA ASP A 101 15.99 3.35 10.20
C ASP A 101 14.72 3.72 11.01
N ARG A 102 14.49 5.03 11.20
CA ARG A 102 13.26 5.58 11.82
C ARG A 102 12.02 5.43 10.96
N VAL A 103 12.16 5.53 9.64
CA VAL A 103 11.07 5.31 8.70
C VAL A 103 10.76 3.82 8.69
N LEU A 104 11.73 2.91 8.65
CA LEU A 104 11.48 1.46 8.79
C LEU A 104 10.71 1.09 10.08
N ASN A 105 10.94 1.82 11.18
CA ASN A 105 10.21 1.68 12.43
C ASN A 105 8.76 2.23 12.34
N ASP A 106 8.56 3.40 11.71
CA ASP A 106 7.24 4.02 11.47
C ASP A 106 6.41 3.28 10.40
N LEU A 107 7.07 2.60 9.45
CA LEU A 107 6.46 1.77 8.39
C LEU A 107 6.17 0.33 8.86
N GLY A 108 6.54 -0.04 10.10
CA GLY A 108 6.30 -1.37 10.66
C GLY A 108 7.13 -2.52 10.06
N MET A 109 8.27 -2.21 9.41
CA MET A 109 9.15 -3.20 8.77
C MET A 109 10.24 -3.77 9.70
N LEU A 110 10.60 -3.04 10.76
CA LEU A 110 11.36 -3.60 11.88
C LEU A 110 10.34 -4.07 12.93
N GLY A 111 10.13 -5.38 12.99
CA GLY A 111 9.35 -5.99 14.05
C GLY A 111 9.90 -5.56 15.40
N SER A 112 9.15 -4.73 16.12
CA SER A 112 9.13 -4.83 17.56
C SER A 112 8.52 -6.19 17.87
N GLY A 113 9.39 -7.20 17.92
CA GLY A 113 9.14 -8.38 18.70
C GLY A 113 8.84 -7.93 20.13
N GLU A 114 7.86 -8.61 20.71
CA GLU A 114 7.72 -8.73 22.16
C GLU A 114 9.05 -9.10 22.83
#